data_AF-A0A6S7FJK6-F1
#
_entry.id   AF-A0A6S7FJK6-F1
#
_cell.length_a   1.000
_cell.length_b   1.000
_cell.length_c   1.000
_cell.angle_alpha   90.00
_cell.angle_beta   90.00
_cell.angle_gamma   90.00
#
_symmetry.space_group_name_H-M   'P 1'
#
loop_
_entity.id
_entity.type
_entity.pdbx_description
1 polymer ?
#
loop_
_entity_poly.entity_id
_entity_poly.type
_entity_poly.pdbx_seq_one_letter_code
_entity_poly.pdbx_strand_id
1 'polypeptide(L)'
;MNMNGLQAFNQDLRKCEEFANSNPVEGFNDGTLQMTFTELRQLVDLLMSGDWSTYMADHGKPHSKYSRVNPLVAARLLEKLYAESDKKRGISLLRKGDRERKKLWETTIKKLRSLDSDKNMN
;
A
#
# COMPACT_ATOMS: atom_id res chain seq x y z
N MET A 1 9.88 1.76 -8.47
CA MET A 1 8.43 1.99 -8.65
C MET A 1 8.16 3.43 -8.29
N ASN A 2 7.55 4.21 -9.19
CA ASN A 2 7.08 5.57 -8.94
C ASN A 2 5.56 5.64 -9.02
N MET A 3 5.00 6.84 -8.82
CA MET A 3 3.56 7.07 -8.84
C MET A 3 2.90 6.64 -10.16
N ASN A 4 3.51 6.93 -11.31
CA ASN A 4 2.95 6.51 -12.60
C ASN A 4 2.91 4.98 -12.72
N GLY A 5 3.97 4.30 -12.26
CA GLY A 5 4.00 2.85 -12.19
C GLY A 5 2.93 2.26 -11.26
N LEU A 6 2.67 2.90 -10.11
CA LEU A 6 1.59 2.50 -9.20
C LEU A 6 0.20 2.69 -9.84
N GLN A 7 0.00 3.79 -10.57
CA GLN A 7 -1.25 4.05 -11.28
C GLN A 7 -1.49 3.04 -12.39
N ALA A 8 -0.47 2.69 -13.18
CA ALA A 8 -0.57 1.66 -14.21
C ALA A 8 -0.92 0.30 -13.59
N PHE A 9 -0.18 -0.10 -12.54
CA PHE A 9 -0.47 -1.34 -11.81
C PHE A 9 -1.89 -1.37 -11.24
N ASN A 10 -2.42 -0.25 -10.75
CA ASN A 10 -3.80 -0.17 -10.29
C ASN A 10 -4.82 -0.45 -11.41
N GLN A 11 -4.56 0.00 -12.63
CA GLN A 11 -5.43 -0.29 -13.78
C GLN A 11 -5.34 -1.77 -14.17
N ASP A 12 -4.13 -2.33 -14.20
CA ASP A 12 -3.92 -3.75 -14.49
C ASP A 12 -4.65 -4.63 -13.46
N LEU A 13 -4.54 -4.29 -12.17
CA LEU A 13 -5.22 -5.00 -11.09
C LEU A 13 -6.75 -4.92 -11.24
N ARG A 14 -7.30 -3.75 -11.60
CA ARG A 14 -8.74 -3.62 -11.89
C ARG A 14 -9.20 -4.53 -13.02
N LYS A 15 -8.39 -4.69 -14.07
CA LYS A 15 -8.70 -5.60 -15.18
C LYS A 15 -8.70 -7.05 -14.73
N CYS A 16 -7.77 -7.45 -13.87
CA CYS A 16 -7.78 -8.78 -13.25
C CYS A 16 -9.02 -8.99 -12.36
N GLU A 17 -9.42 -7.98 -11.60
CA GLU A 17 -10.62 -8.03 -10.75
C GLU A 17 -11.92 -8.11 -11.59
N GLU A 18 -12.02 -7.34 -12.67
CA GLU A 18 -13.12 -7.43 -13.64
C GLU A 18 -13.25 -8.85 -14.22
N PHE A 19 -12.12 -9.45 -14.61
CA PHE A 19 -12.08 -10.82 -15.09
C PHE A 19 -12.50 -11.84 -14.01
N ALA A 20 -12.00 -11.70 -12.78
CA ALA A 20 -12.41 -12.57 -11.67
C ALA A 20 -13.93 -12.49 -11.40
N ASN A 21 -14.51 -11.29 -11.55
CA ASN A 21 -15.94 -11.04 -11.38
C ASN A 21 -16.82 -11.52 -12.54
N SER A 22 -16.24 -11.86 -13.70
CA SER A 22 -17.01 -12.36 -14.84
C SER A 22 -17.33 -13.86 -14.74
N ASN A 23 -17.07 -14.50 -13.59
CA ASN A 23 -17.21 -15.94 -13.36
C ASN A 23 -16.58 -16.78 -14.48
N PRO A 24 -15.28 -16.61 -14.77
CA PRO A 24 -14.64 -17.15 -15.97
C PRO A 24 -14.43 -18.67 -15.94
N VAL A 25 -14.60 -19.32 -14.78
CA VAL A 25 -14.39 -20.75 -14.60
C VAL A 25 -15.61 -21.36 -13.91
N GLU A 26 -16.24 -22.33 -14.57
CA GLU A 26 -17.38 -23.07 -14.02
C GLU A 26 -16.98 -23.90 -12.78
N GLY A 27 -17.90 -24.03 -11.82
CA GLY A 27 -17.69 -24.85 -10.62
C GLY A 27 -16.85 -24.21 -9.52
N PHE A 28 -16.37 -22.97 -9.69
CA PHE A 28 -15.77 -22.19 -8.61
C PHE A 28 -16.85 -21.55 -7.73
N ASN A 29 -16.62 -21.51 -6.42
CA ASN A 29 -17.52 -20.81 -5.50
C ASN A 29 -17.44 -19.29 -5.75
N ASP A 30 -18.60 -18.64 -5.80
CA ASP A 30 -18.74 -17.18 -5.86
C ASP A 30 -17.82 -16.49 -4.84
N GLY A 31 -17.00 -15.55 -5.29
CA GLY A 31 -16.07 -14.82 -4.43
C GLY A 31 -14.66 -15.42 -4.34
N THR A 32 -14.44 -16.69 -4.72
CA THR A 32 -13.13 -17.35 -4.53
C THR A 32 -12.02 -16.67 -5.35
N LEU A 33 -12.30 -16.38 -6.63
CA LEU A 33 -11.32 -15.72 -7.50
C LEU A 33 -11.06 -14.27 -7.04
N GLN A 34 -12.09 -13.58 -6.54
CA GLN A 34 -12.00 -12.22 -5.99
C GLN A 34 -11.09 -12.16 -4.76
N MET A 35 -11.14 -13.19 -3.91
CA MET A 35 -10.30 -13.27 -2.71
C MET A 35 -8.81 -13.31 -3.04
N THR A 36 -8.41 -13.80 -4.22
CA THR A 36 -7.00 -13.85 -4.64
C THR A 36 -6.39 -12.46 -4.84
N PHE A 37 -7.22 -11.45 -5.16
CA PHE A 37 -6.77 -10.08 -5.41
C PHE A 37 -6.96 -9.15 -4.20
N THR A 38 -7.65 -9.59 -3.15
CA THR A 38 -8.06 -8.71 -2.04
C THR A 38 -6.85 -8.10 -1.31
N GLU A 39 -5.78 -8.86 -1.10
CA GLU A 39 -4.55 -8.32 -0.47
C GLU A 39 -3.90 -7.24 -1.33
N LEU A 40 -3.75 -7.49 -2.63
CA LEU A 40 -3.18 -6.53 -3.58
C LEU A 40 -4.03 -5.27 -3.65
N ARG A 41 -5.36 -5.42 -3.66
CA ARG A 41 -6.31 -4.31 -3.67
C ARG A 41 -6.14 -3.41 -2.46
N GLN A 42 -6.17 -3.99 -1.26
CA GLN A 42 -5.96 -3.23 -0.02
C GLN A 42 -4.60 -2.52 0.00
N LEU A 43 -3.53 -3.18 -0.47
CA LEU A 43 -2.19 -2.60 -0.53
C LEU A 43 -2.11 -1.41 -1.50
N VAL A 44 -2.65 -1.56 -2.71
CA VAL A 44 -2.68 -0.48 -3.72
C VAL A 44 -3.52 0.70 -3.22
N ASP A 45 -4.70 0.43 -2.65
CA ASP A 45 -5.57 1.47 -2.14
C ASP A 45 -4.92 2.25 -0.99
N LEU A 46 -4.19 1.57 -0.09
CA LEU A 46 -3.43 2.22 0.97
C LEU A 46 -2.31 3.10 0.39
N LEU A 47 -1.53 2.60 -0.56
CA LEU A 47 -0.43 3.35 -1.18
C LEU A 47 -0.92 4.56 -1.96
N MET A 48 -2.07 4.45 -2.65
CA MET A 48 -2.64 5.54 -3.43
C MET A 48 -3.32 6.61 -2.55
N SER A 49 -4.05 6.19 -1.51
CA SER A 49 -4.74 7.12 -0.60
C SER A 49 -3.81 7.78 0.41
N GLY A 50 -2.72 7.10 0.78
CA GLY A 50 -1.83 7.55 1.84
C GLY A 50 -2.48 7.53 3.23
N ASP A 51 -3.51 6.69 3.43
CA ASP A 51 -4.30 6.57 4.66
C ASP A 51 -3.56 5.81 5.80
N TRP A 52 -2.32 6.23 6.06
CA TRP A 52 -1.41 5.60 7.02
C TRP A 52 -1.94 5.69 8.45
N SER A 53 -2.65 6.77 8.78
CA SER A 53 -3.24 6.96 10.11
C SER A 53 -4.26 5.86 10.43
N THR A 54 -5.19 5.60 9.52
CA THR A 54 -6.18 4.52 9.68
C THR A 54 -5.49 3.16 9.71
N TYR A 55 -4.53 2.92 8.82
CA TYR A 55 -3.80 1.67 8.80
C TYR A 55 -3.08 1.37 10.11
N MET A 56 -2.39 2.36 10.69
CA MET A 56 -1.68 2.19 11.96
C MET A 56 -2.63 2.03 13.15
N ALA A 57 -3.72 2.80 13.20
CA ALA A 57 -4.67 2.75 14.30
C ALA A 57 -5.46 1.44 14.36
N ASP A 58 -5.67 0.79 13.21
CA ASP A 58 -6.46 -0.43 13.09
C ASP A 58 -5.62 -1.69 12.83
N HIS A 59 -4.30 -1.57 12.79
CA HIS A 59 -3.42 -2.72 12.59
C HIS A 59 -3.65 -3.80 13.66
N GLY A 60 -3.79 -5.05 13.23
CA GLY A 60 -4.08 -6.19 14.10
C GLY A 60 -5.56 -6.38 14.46
N LYS A 61 -6.45 -5.44 14.12
CA LYS A 61 -7.90 -5.62 14.34
C LYS A 61 -8.52 -6.51 13.25
N PRO A 62 -9.44 -7.43 13.60
CA PRO A 62 -9.99 -8.44 12.69
C PRO A 62 -10.82 -7.90 11.51
N HIS A 63 -11.31 -6.65 11.59
CA HIS A 63 -12.17 -6.03 10.57
C HIS A 63 -11.59 -4.71 10.05
N SER A 64 -10.27 -4.53 10.11
CA SER A 64 -9.65 -3.31 9.59
C SER A 64 -9.71 -3.26 8.07
N LYS A 65 -9.88 -2.05 7.52
CA LYS A 65 -9.93 -1.76 6.07
C LYS A 65 -8.75 -2.34 5.30
N TYR A 66 -7.60 -2.42 5.94
CA TYR A 66 -6.32 -2.87 5.38
C TYR A 66 -5.76 -4.09 6.10
N SER A 67 -6.65 -4.95 6.64
CA SER A 67 -6.31 -6.12 7.46
C SER A 67 -5.37 -7.13 6.81
N ARG A 68 -5.31 -7.19 5.47
CA ARG A 68 -4.45 -8.10 4.72
C ARG A 68 -3.10 -7.49 4.35
N VAL A 69 -2.92 -6.19 4.55
CA VAL A 69 -1.67 -5.53 4.18
C VAL A 69 -0.56 -5.94 5.14
N ASN A 70 0.56 -6.41 4.58
CA ASN A 70 1.78 -6.64 5.34
C ASN A 70 2.54 -5.31 5.55
N PRO A 71 2.81 -4.87 6.81
CA PRO A 71 3.51 -3.63 7.09
C PRO A 71 4.89 -3.51 6.43
N LEU A 72 5.66 -4.60 6.37
CA LEU A 72 6.99 -4.61 5.76
C LEU A 72 6.94 -4.47 4.23
N VAL A 73 5.93 -5.06 3.59
CA VAL A 73 5.72 -4.88 2.14
C VAL A 73 5.36 -3.43 1.84
N ALA A 74 4.42 -2.85 2.60
CA ALA A 74 4.05 -1.45 2.49
C ALA A 74 5.26 -0.52 2.68
N ALA A 75 6.10 -0.77 3.70
CA ALA A 75 7.32 0.00 3.96
C ALA A 75 8.28 -0.01 2.77
N ARG A 76 8.58 -1.20 2.21
CA ARG A 76 9.50 -1.36 1.07
C ARG A 76 8.99 -0.67 -0.20
N LEU A 77 7.67 -0.70 -0.44
CA LEU A 77 7.07 -0.03 -1.59
C LEU A 77 7.04 1.49 -1.40
N LEU A 78 6.75 1.95 -0.18
CA LEU A 78 6.79 3.36 0.18
C LEU A 78 8.18 3.96 -0.03
N GLU A 79 9.23 3.24 0.40
CA GLU A 79 10.63 3.61 0.13
C GLU A 79 10.89 3.82 -1.36
N LYS A 80 10.46 2.87 -2.20
CA LYS A 80 10.66 2.96 -3.66
C LYS A 80 9.92 4.15 -4.28
N LEU A 81 8.66 4.37 -3.89
CA LEU A 81 7.82 5.45 -4.41
C LEU A 81 8.40 6.84 -4.10
N TYR A 82 8.88 7.03 -2.86
CA TYR A 82 9.36 8.34 -2.42
C TYR A 82 10.84 8.57 -2.71
N ALA A 83 11.67 7.52 -2.81
CA ALA A 83 13.06 7.66 -3.26
C ALA A 83 13.17 8.15 -4.72
N GLU A 84 12.31 7.67 -5.62
CA GLU A 84 12.28 8.17 -7.01
C GLU A 84 11.75 9.61 -7.10
N SER A 85 10.87 9.99 -6.18
CA SER A 85 10.32 11.35 -6.08
C SER A 85 11.40 12.35 -5.66
N ASP A 86 12.25 11.99 -4.69
CA ASP A 86 13.34 12.83 -4.20
C ASP A 86 14.44 13.02 -5.25
N LYS A 87 14.80 11.96 -6.02
CA LYS A 87 15.82 12.03 -7.08
C LYS A 87 15.48 13.04 -8.18
N LYS A 88 14.19 13.24 -8.48
CA LYS A 88 13.74 14.19 -9.51
C LYS A 88 13.67 15.64 -9.04
N ARG A 89 13.80 15.94 -7.74
CA ARG A 89 13.43 17.25 -7.16
C ARG A 89 14.56 18.27 -6.97
N GLY A 90 15.83 17.92 -7.15
CA GLY A 90 16.95 18.89 -7.14
C GLY A 90 16.89 19.93 -5.99
N ILE A 91 17.16 21.21 -6.31
CA ILE A 91 17.20 22.37 -5.39
C ILE A 91 15.85 22.62 -4.65
N SER A 92 14.75 21.96 -5.03
CA SER A 92 13.43 22.06 -4.37
C SER A 92 13.42 21.54 -2.92
N LEU A 93 14.41 20.72 -2.51
CA LEU A 93 14.55 20.24 -1.13
C LEU A 93 14.71 21.34 -0.07
N LEU A 94 14.97 22.58 -0.49
CA LEU A 94 15.05 23.75 0.40
C LEU A 94 13.66 24.26 0.84
N ARG A 95 12.59 23.92 0.11
CA ARG A 95 11.22 24.35 0.44
C ARG A 95 10.71 23.62 1.68
N LYS A 96 10.13 24.37 2.63
CA LYS A 96 9.63 23.85 3.91
C LYS A 96 8.66 22.67 3.74
N GLY A 97 7.71 22.79 2.81
CA GLY A 97 6.72 21.73 2.53
C GLY A 97 7.32 20.44 1.97
N ASP A 98 8.42 20.50 1.20
CA ASP A 98 9.11 19.30 0.73
C ASP A 98 9.79 18.56 1.89
N ARG A 99 10.39 19.29 2.82
CA ARG A 99 11.01 18.73 4.03
C ARG A 99 9.99 18.10 4.98
N GLU A 100 8.83 18.71 5.16
CA GLU A 100 7.74 18.16 5.98
C GLU A 100 7.19 16.88 5.38
N ARG A 101 6.94 16.86 4.06
CA ARG A 101 6.56 15.63 3.35
C ARG A 101 7.61 14.55 3.49
N LYS A 102 8.89 14.91 3.42
CA LYS A 102 10.00 13.99 3.60
C LYS A 102 9.99 13.32 4.97
N LYS A 103 9.95 14.15 6.02
CA LYS A 103 9.86 13.67 7.40
C LYS A 103 8.64 12.79 7.64
N LEU A 104 7.50 13.13 7.03
CA LEU A 104 6.28 12.36 7.17
C LEU A 104 6.46 10.94 6.61
N TRP A 105 6.95 10.78 5.37
CA TRP A 105 7.12 9.45 4.80
C TRP A 105 8.22 8.65 5.51
N GLU A 106 9.32 9.28 5.92
CA GLU A 106 10.37 8.63 6.72
C GLU A 106 9.84 8.12 8.06
N THR A 107 9.03 8.93 8.75
CA THR A 107 8.38 8.55 10.00
C THR A 107 7.40 7.41 9.78
N THR A 108 6.62 7.47 8.71
CA THR A 108 5.67 6.41 8.33
C THR A 108 6.39 5.08 8.11
N ILE A 109 7.47 5.05 7.34
CA ILE A 109 8.26 3.82 7.12
C ILE A 109 8.80 3.27 8.44
N LYS A 110 9.36 4.13 9.29
CA LYS A 110 9.90 3.69 10.58
C LYS A 110 8.83 3.00 11.42
N LYS A 111 7.63 3.59 11.49
CA LYS A 111 6.48 3.00 12.18
C LYS A 111 6.01 1.69 11.52
N LEU A 112 5.95 1.65 10.18
CA LEU A 112 5.58 0.41 9.46
C LEU A 112 6.54 -0.74 9.77
N ARG A 113 7.84 -0.45 9.90
CA ARG A 113 8.86 -1.46 10.25
C ARG A 113 8.77 -1.93 11.70
N SER A 114 8.24 -1.13 12.63
CA SER A 114 8.07 -1.54 14.02
C SER A 114 6.80 -2.36 14.26
N LEU A 115 5.76 -2.22 13.42
CA LEU A 115 4.50 -2.96 13.57
C LEU A 115 4.65 -4.49 13.47
N ASP A 116 5.69 -4.99 12.82
CA ASP A 116 5.98 -6.43 12.73
C ASP A 116 6.73 -6.94 13.97
N SER A 117 7.47 -6.06 14.65
CA SER A 117 8.14 -6.37 15.92
C SER A 117 7.13 -6.58 17.05
N ASP A 118 6.04 -5.81 17.05
CA ASP A 118 4.99 -5.88 18.08
C ASP A 118 4.17 -7.19 18.01
N LYS A 119 4.10 -7.84 16.84
CA LYS A 119 3.45 -9.16 16.67
C LYS A 119 4.22 -10.30 17.35
N ASN A 120 5.52 -10.15 17.58
CA ASN A 120 6.36 -11.19 18.20
C ASN A 120 6.48 -11.04 19.73
N MET A 121 5.76 -10.10 20.33
CA MET A 121 5.77 -9.84 21.79
C MET A 121 4.45 -10.19 22.50
N ASN A 122 3.47 -10.76 21.79
CA ASN A 122 2.19 -11.21 22.34
C ASN A 122 1.98 -12.70 22.10
#